data_AF-A0A3N5EM96-F1
#
_entry.id   AF-A0A3N5EM96-F1
#
_cell.length_a   1.000
_cell.length_b   1.000
_cell.length_c   1.000
_cell.angle_alpha   90.00
_cell.angle_beta   90.00
_cell.angle_gamma   90.00
#
_symmetry.space_group_name_H-M   'P 1'
#
loop_
_entity.id
_entity.type
_entity.pdbx_description
1 polymer ?
#
loop_
_entity_poly.entity_id
_entity_poly.type
_entity_poly.pdbx_seq_one_letter_code
_entity_poly.pdbx_strand_id
1 'polypeptide(L)' 'MILLRKLLREGIRAVQEGQDPKGWLKESPKVVPTFTQDTVLRVPKTGDDGQDKELLREIGQRVAVGDYSAGAVAVEA' A
#
# COMPACT_ATOMS: atom_id res chain seq x y z
N MET A 1 8.13 -8.71 3.59
CA MET A 1 7.61 -7.36 3.95
C MET A 1 8.67 -6.50 4.65
N ILE A 2 9.60 -5.88 3.90
CA ILE A 2 10.69 -5.06 4.47
C ILE A 2 10.36 -3.56 4.45
N LEU A 3 9.53 -3.12 3.51
CA LEU A 3 9.27 -1.69 3.24
C LEU A 3 8.56 -0.97 4.40
N LEU A 4 7.45 -1.54 4.92
CA LEU A 4 6.69 -0.91 6.01
C LEU A 4 7.51 -0.74 7.29
N ARG A 5 8.31 -1.75 7.65
CA ARG A 5 9.16 -1.71 8.85
C ARG A 5 10.26 -0.65 8.72
N LYS A 6 10.82 -0.48 7.52
CA LYS A 6 11.82 0.57 7.24
C LYS A 6 11.20 1.95 7.38
N LEU A 7 10.05 2.19 6.73
CA LEU A 7 9.32 3.45 6.79
C LEU A 7 8.89 3.81 8.21
N LEU A 8 8.43 2.83 8.99
CA LEU A 8 8.07 3.03 10.39
C LEU A 8 9.26 3.47 11.23
N ARG A 9 10.43 2.83 11.06
CA ARG A 9 11.66 3.21 11.80
C ARG A 9 12.17 4.59 11.41
N GLU A 10 12.07 4.95 10.14
CA GLU A 10 12.43 6.30 9.66
C GLU A 10 11.49 7.36 10.22
N GLY A 11 10.18 7.08 10.26
CA GLY A 11 9.19 7.96 10.91
C GLY A 11 9.46 8.16 12.41
N ILE A 12 9.78 7.08 13.13
CA ILE A 12 10.14 7.14 14.56
C ILE A 12 11.37 8.03 14.78
N ARG A 13 12.42 7.88 13.97
CA ARG A 13 13.64 8.70 14.10
C ARG A 13 13.38 10.18 13.83
N ALA A 14 12.60 10.50 12.80
CA ALA A 14 12.24 11.88 12.51
C ALA A 14 11.53 12.56 13.69
N VAL A 15 10.56 11.87 14.31
CA VAL A 15 9.85 12.38 15.50
C VAL A 15 10.81 12.56 16.69
N GLN A 16 11.75 11.65 16.89
CA GLN A 16 12.77 11.79 17.94
C GLN A 16 13.66 13.02 17.75
N GLU A 17 13.90 13.42 16.49
CA GLU A 17 14.65 14.61 16.12
C GLU A 17 13.81 15.89 16.14
N GLY A 18 12.54 15.81 16.57
CA GLY A 18 11.60 16.94 16.57
C GLY A 18 11.11 17.33 15.17
N GLN A 19 11.31 16.46 14.18
CA GLN A 19 10.86 16.65 12.81
C GLN A 19 9.55 15.88 12.57
N ASP A 20 8.74 16.37 11.66
CA ASP A 20 7.58 15.60 11.21
C ASP A 20 8.05 14.31 10.51
N PRO A 21 7.42 13.17 10.78
CA PRO A 21 7.71 11.95 10.04
C PRO A 21 7.42 12.21 8.56
N LYS A 22 8.30 11.70 7.69
CA LYS A 22 8.11 11.78 6.24
C LYS A 22 6.88 10.95 5.85
N GLY A 23 5.73 11.60 5.90
CA GLY A 23 4.43 11.00 5.63
C GLY A 23 3.93 11.39 4.25
N TRP A 24 3.59 10.38 3.45
CA TRP A 24 2.64 10.49 2.33
C TRP A 24 1.21 10.83 2.80
N LEU A 25 1.00 11.04 4.10
CA LEU A 25 -0.27 11.35 4.75
C LEU A 25 -0.20 12.70 5.47
N LYS A 26 0.44 13.71 4.85
CA LYS A 26 0.44 15.08 5.40
C LYS A 26 -0.97 15.66 5.53
N GLU A 27 -1.92 15.14 4.75
CA GLU A 27 -3.34 15.35 4.95
C GLU A 27 -3.95 14.04 5.41
N SER A 28 -4.02 13.82 6.72
CA SER A 28 -5.02 12.88 7.23
C SER A 28 -6.38 13.47 6.86
N PRO A 29 -7.22 12.79 6.08
CA PRO A 29 -8.61 13.22 5.96
C PRO A 29 -9.20 13.29 7.38
N LYS A 30 -10.09 14.26 7.62
CA LYS A 30 -10.80 14.42 8.92
C LYS A 30 -11.45 13.12 9.40
N VAL A 31 -11.71 12.21 8.46
CA VAL A 31 -12.13 10.84 8.67
C VAL A 31 -11.21 9.95 7.85
N VAL A 32 -10.42 9.10 8.50
CA VAL A 32 -9.70 8.00 7.83
C VAL A 32 -10.71 6.85 7.70
N PRO A 33 -11.20 6.53 6.49
CA PRO A 33 -12.02 5.34 6.33
C PRO A 33 -11.13 4.13 6.61
N THR A 34 -11.33 3.51 7.76
CA THR A 34 -10.69 2.25 8.12
C THR A 34 -11.39 1.15 7.34
N PHE A 35 -11.11 1.04 6.04
CA PHE A 35 -11.47 -0.15 5.29
C PHE A 35 -10.76 -1.32 5.96
N THR A 36 -11.52 -2.30 6.42
CA THR A 36 -11.06 -3.53 7.10
C THR A 36 -10.22 -4.45 6.22
N GLN A 37 -9.80 -3.99 5.02
CA GLN A 37 -9.11 -4.80 4.01
C GLN A 37 -9.86 -6.10 3.68
N ASP A 38 -11.19 -6.05 3.64
CA ASP A 38 -12.03 -7.21 3.27
C ASP A 38 -11.98 -7.55 1.77
N THR A 39 -11.13 -6.87 1.00
CA THR A 39 -11.03 -7.01 -0.46
C THR A 39 -9.75 -7.74 -0.85
N VAL A 40 -9.89 -8.93 -1.45
CA VAL A 40 -8.78 -9.68 -2.04
C VAL A 40 -8.70 -9.38 -3.54
N LEU A 41 -7.55 -8.89 -4.00
CA LEU A 41 -7.30 -8.67 -5.43
C LEU A 41 -6.64 -9.89 -6.06
N ARG A 42 -7.20 -10.34 -7.19
CA ARG A 42 -6.59 -11.40 -8.00
C ARG A 42 -5.57 -10.78 -8.95
N VAL A 43 -4.31 -11.12 -8.74
CA VAL A 43 -3.18 -10.61 -9.54
C VAL A 43 -2.53 -11.79 -10.26
N PRO A 44 -2.38 -11.75 -11.59
CA PRO A 44 -1.70 -12.79 -12.33
C PRO A 44 -0.22 -12.83 -11.95
N LYS A 45 0.34 -14.04 -11.83
CA LYS A 45 1.77 -14.21 -11.55
C LYS A 45 2.61 -13.77 -12.75
N THR A 46 3.71 -13.08 -12.50
CA THR A 46 4.76 -12.88 -13.48
C THR A 46 5.74 -14.05 -13.46
N GLY A 47 6.41 -14.31 -14.58
CA GLY A 47 7.42 -15.36 -14.70
C GLY A 47 8.83 -14.93 -14.25
N ASP A 48 9.00 -13.67 -13.87
CA ASP A 48 10.28 -13.06 -13.48
C ASP A 48 10.14 -12.26 -12.17
N ASP A 49 11.14 -12.38 -11.30
CA ASP A 49 11.19 -11.76 -9.98
C ASP A 49 11.32 -10.22 -10.04
N GLY A 50 11.94 -9.68 -11.09
CA GLY A 50 12.04 -8.24 -11.32
C GLY A 50 10.69 -7.66 -11.72
N GLN A 51 10.00 -8.33 -12.64
CA GLN A 51 8.65 -8.00 -13.08
C GLN A 51 7.62 -8.13 -11.95
N ASP A 52 7.77 -9.13 -11.07
CA ASP A 52 6.86 -9.33 -9.93
C ASP A 52 6.93 -8.16 -8.95
N LYS A 53 8.15 -7.68 -8.67
CA LYS A 53 8.37 -6.52 -7.79
C LYS A 53 7.77 -5.24 -8.33
N GLU A 54 7.89 -5.02 -9.64
CA GLU A 54 7.34 -3.84 -10.29
C GLU A 54 5.81 -3.89 -10.31
N LEU A 55 5.24 -5.05 -10.64
CA LEU A 55 3.80 -5.29 -10.61
C LEU A 55 3.21 -5.09 -9.20
N LEU A 56 3.87 -5.61 -8.17
CA LEU A 56 3.48 -5.38 -6.77
C LEU A 56 3.52 -3.90 -6.38
N ARG A 57 4.52 -3.16 -6.88
CA ARG A 57 4.65 -1.71 -6.62
C ARG A 57 3.49 -0.95 -7.25
N GLU A 58 3.16 -1.25 -8.50
CA GLU A 58 2.06 -0.62 -9.24
C GLU A 58 0.71 -0.88 -8.57
N ILE A 59 0.40 -2.14 -8.26
CA ILE A 59 -0.86 -2.52 -7.60
C ILE A 59 -0.96 -1.92 -6.20
N GLY A 60 0.14 -1.91 -5.43
CA GLY A 60 0.17 -1.28 -4.12
C GLY A 60 -0.16 0.22 -4.16
N GLN A 61 0.28 0.93 -5.22
CA GLN A 61 -0.04 2.33 -5.43
C GLN A 61 -1.54 2.53 -5.74
N ARG A 62 -2.12 1.68 -6.57
CA ARG A 62 -3.56 1.70 -6.91
C ARG A 62 -4.45 1.46 -5.69
N VAL A 63 -4.11 0.43 -4.89
CA VAL A 63 -4.80 0.13 -3.63
C VAL A 63 -4.73 1.30 -2.65
N ALA A 64 -3.59 1.99 -2.56
CA ALA A 64 -3.40 3.12 -1.64
C ALA A 64 -4.30 4.32 -1.97
N VAL A 65 -4.70 4.48 -3.25
CA VAL A 65 -5.62 5.55 -3.68
C VAL A 65 -7.08 5.08 -3.78
N GLY A 66 -7.37 3.85 -3.34
CA GLY A 66 -8.73 3.29 -3.32
C GLY A 66 -9.16 2.60 -4.62
N ASP A 67 -8.25 2.41 -5.57
CA ASP A 67 -8.53 1.63 -6.78
C ASP A 67 -8.35 0.13 -6.49
N TYR A 68 -9.46 -0.52 -6.15
CA TYR A 68 -9.55 -1.96 -5.93
C TYR A 68 -10.05 -2.71 -7.17
N SER A 69 -10.10 -2.05 -8.34
CA SER A 69 -10.53 -2.69 -9.58
C SER A 69 -9.37 -3.44 -10.23
N ALA A 70 -9.04 -4.62 -9.69
CA ALA A 70 -8.41 -5.63 -10.54
C ALA A 70 -9.46 -6.01 -11.59
N GLY A 71 -9.10 -6.07 -12.89
CA GLY A 71 -10.04 -6.38 -13.97
C GLY A 71 -11.12 -7.38 -13.54
N ALA A 72 -12.38 -6.93 -13.58
CA ALA A 72 -13.51 -7.62 -12.98
C ALA A 72 -13.60 -9.05 -13.49
N VAL A 73 -13.24 -10.01 -12.64
CA VAL A 73 -13.72 -11.39 -12.77
C VAL A 73 -14.31 -11.72 -11.41
N ALA A 74 -15.64 -11.65 -11.36
CA ALA A 74 -16.44 -12.15 -10.27
C ALA A 74 -15.99 -13.59 -9.96
N VAL A 75 -15.54 -13.83 -8.73
CA VAL A 75 -15.39 -15.19 -8.23
C VAL A 75 -16.72 -15.51 -7.56
N GLU A 76 -17.61 -16.17 -8.31
CA GLU A 76 -18.74 -16.89 -7.72
C GLU A 76 -18.20 -18.09 -6.93
N ALA A 77 -18.65 -18.21 -5.70
CA ALA A 77 -18.73 -19.46 -4.94
C ALA A 77 -19.92 -19.39 -3.99
#